data_AF-A0A8T4V2Z5-F1
#
_entry.id   AF-A0A8T4V2Z5-F1
#
_cell.length_a   1.000
_cell.length_b   1.000
_cell.length_c   1.000
_cell.angle_alpha   90.00
_cell.angle_beta   90.00
_cell.angle_gamma   90.00
#
_symmetry.space_group_name_H-M   'P 1'
#
loop_
_entity.id
_entity.type
_entity.pdbx_description
1 polymer ?
#
loop_
_entity_poly.entity_id
_entity_poly.type
_entity_poly.pdbx_seq_one_letter_code
_entity_poly.pdbx_strand_id
1 'polypeptide(L)'
;MAHITLSIPDAVYEQMKKHPEIKWSEVARQSIIKKTLSLRNHISGKELLKLLPLDVQNSIKSADEKESIGFYKKMKEKEWKRKKYLTQA
;
A
#
# COMPACT_ATOMS: atom_id res chain seq x y z
N MET A 1 -14.64 12.93 10.88
CA MET A 1 -13.26 13.05 10.35
C MET A 1 -12.61 14.25 11.02
N ALA A 2 -11.30 14.22 11.27
CA ALA A 2 -10.60 15.41 11.75
C ALA A 2 -10.35 16.38 10.59
N HIS A 3 -10.43 17.68 10.85
CA HIS A 3 -10.11 18.74 9.90
C HIS A 3 -8.84 19.45 10.36
N ILE A 4 -7.91 19.67 9.44
CA ILE A 4 -6.66 20.36 9.70
C ILE A 4 -6.44 21.42 8.63
N THR A 5 -5.93 22.59 9.03
CA THR A 5 -5.48 23.65 8.13
C THR A 5 -3.96 23.71 8.22
N LEU A 6 -3.29 23.65 7.07
CA LEU A 6 -1.82 23.63 6.99
C LEU A 6 -1.35 24.79 6.11
N SER A 7 -0.41 25.57 6.62
CA SER A 7 0.34 26.53 5.82
C SER A 7 1.42 25.78 5.03
N ILE A 8 1.52 26.07 3.74
CA ILE A 8 2.58 25.56 2.86
C ILE A 8 3.33 26.75 2.27
N PRO A 9 4.61 26.59 1.87
CA PRO A 9 5.35 27.67 1.22
C PRO A 9 4.64 28.14 -0.06
N ASP A 10 4.61 29.45 -0.30
CA ASP A 10 3.90 30.05 -1.45
C ASP A 10 4.37 29.46 -2.78
N ALA A 11 5.68 29.22 -2.93
CA ALA A 11 6.24 28.60 -4.12
C ALA A 11 5.62 27.21 -4.41
N VAL A 12 5.30 26.42 -3.38
CA VAL A 12 4.65 25.11 -3.54
C VAL A 12 3.19 25.30 -3.94
N TYR A 13 2.48 26.22 -3.28
CA TYR A 13 1.08 26.52 -3.60
C TYR A 13 0.90 26.99 -5.05
N GLU A 14 1.82 27.82 -5.55
CA GLU A 14 1.82 28.27 -6.94
C GLU A 14 2.05 27.12 -7.95
N GLN A 15 2.88 26.12 -7.61
CA GLN A 15 3.00 24.91 -8.43
C GLN A 15 1.72 24.07 -8.39
N MET A 16 1.09 23.94 -7.22
CA MET A 16 -0.16 23.20 -7.09
C MET A 16 -1.29 23.81 -7.92
N LYS A 17 -1.41 25.14 -7.93
CA LYS A 17 -2.37 25.87 -8.76
C LYS A 17 -2.20 25.62 -10.26
N LYS A 18 -0.97 25.41 -10.74
CA LYS A 18 -0.70 25.09 -12.15
C LYS A 18 -1.19 23.70 -12.56
N HIS A 19 -1.47 22.84 -11.59
CA HIS A 19 -1.93 21.46 -11.78
C HIS A 19 -3.29 21.22 -11.11
N PRO A 20 -4.37 21.89 -11.56
CA PRO A 20 -5.70 21.75 -10.97
C PRO A 20 -6.34 20.37 -11.20
N GLU A 21 -5.83 19.60 -12.17
CA GLU A 21 -6.23 18.22 -12.43
C GLU A 21 -5.90 17.27 -11.26
N ILE A 22 -4.96 17.67 -10.38
CA ILE A 22 -4.54 16.88 -9.24
C ILE A 22 -5.43 17.19 -8.02
N LYS A 23 -5.98 16.14 -7.41
CA LYS A 23 -6.68 16.22 -6.12
C LYS A 23 -5.68 16.39 -4.98
N TRP A 24 -5.14 17.60 -4.82
CA TRP A 24 -4.10 17.91 -3.84
C TRP A 24 -4.45 17.54 -2.39
N SER A 25 -5.73 17.63 -2.00
CA SER A 25 -6.18 17.20 -0.68
C SER A 25 -6.05 15.68 -0.46
N GLU A 26 -6.20 14.87 -1.51
CA GLU A 26 -5.96 13.43 -1.47
C GLU A 26 -4.46 13.14 -1.39
N VAL A 27 -3.64 13.86 -2.17
CA VAL A 27 -2.17 13.74 -2.11
C VAL A 27 -1.65 14.04 -0.71
N ALA A 28 -2.12 15.13 -0.10
CA ALA A 28 -1.75 15.49 1.27
C ALA A 28 -2.18 14.41 2.27
N ARG A 29 -3.42 13.92 2.16
CA ARG A 29 -3.97 12.86 3.02
C ARG A 29 -3.13 11.59 2.93
N GLN A 30 -2.82 11.10 1.72
CA GLN A 30 -2.00 9.91 1.52
C GLN A 30 -0.59 10.08 2.08
N SER A 31 0.01 11.26 1.91
CA SER A 31 1.33 11.58 2.43
C SER A 31 1.37 11.54 3.95
N ILE A 32 0.37 12.12 4.62
CA ILE A 32 0.23 12.10 6.08
C ILE A 32 0.05 10.68 6.59
N ILE A 33 -0.83 9.89 5.95
CA ILE A 33 -1.05 8.48 6.32
C ILE A 33 0.26 7.69 6.16
N LYS A 34 0.94 7.81 5.02
CA LYS A 34 2.18 7.11 4.74
C LYS A 34 3.27 7.46 5.76
N LYS A 35 3.43 8.75 6.09
CA LYS A 35 4.39 9.17 7.12
C LYS A 35 4.03 8.62 8.50
N THR A 36 2.75 8.67 8.87
CA THR A 36 2.26 8.12 10.15
C THR A 36 2.55 6.63 10.28
N LEU A 37 2.36 5.88 9.20
CA LEU A 37 2.68 4.45 9.17
C LEU A 37 4.18 4.18 9.21
N SER A 38 5.00 5.01 8.54
CA SER A 38 6.46 4.86 8.60
C SER A 38 7.04 5.06 10.00
N LEU A 39 6.35 5.79 10.87
CA LEU A 39 6.72 5.95 12.28
C LEU A 39 6.36 4.74 13.13
N ARG A 40 5.57 3.80 12.59
CA ARG A 40 5.23 2.54 13.25
C ARG A 40 6.16 1.43 12.73
N ASN A 41 6.69 0.62 13.64
CA ASN A 41 7.53 -0.54 13.28
C ASN A 41 6.76 -1.68 12.61
N HIS A 42 5.42 -1.62 12.60
CA HIS A 42 4.56 -2.58 11.93
C HIS A 42 3.27 -1.89 11.47
N ILE A 43 2.68 -2.43 10.41
CA ILE A 43 1.35 -2.05 9.92
C ILE A 43 0.48 -3.30 9.89
N SER A 44 -0.80 -3.17 10.21
CA SER A 44 -1.73 -4.29 10.06
C SER A 44 -2.05 -4.54 8.58
N GLY A 45 -2.42 -5.77 8.22
CA GLY A 45 -2.82 -6.09 6.84
C GLY A 45 -4.02 -5.27 6.35
N LYS A 46 -4.94 -4.88 7.24
CA LYS A 46 -6.07 -4.00 6.93
C LYS A 46 -5.63 -2.58 6.63
N GLU A 47 -4.63 -2.07 7.36
CA GLU A 47 -4.05 -0.75 7.08
C GLU A 47 -3.29 -0.76 5.76
N LEU A 48 -2.52 -1.81 5.49
CA LEU A 48 -1.84 -2.00 4.20
C LEU A 48 -2.84 -1.99 3.04
N LEU A 49 -3.96 -2.72 3.16
CA LEU A 49 -4.98 -2.79 2.12
C LEU A 49 -5.50 -1.40 1.74
N LYS A 50 -5.68 -0.49 2.71
CA LYS A 50 -6.16 0.88 2.46
C LYS A 50 -5.16 1.75 1.70
N LEU A 51 -3.87 1.39 1.67
CA LEU A 51 -2.83 2.11 0.95
C LEU A 51 -2.70 1.67 -0.50
N LEU A 52 -3.25 0.51 -0.84
CA LEU A 52 -3.16 -0.02 -2.19
C LEU A 52 -4.08 0.76 -3.13
N PRO A 53 -3.73 0.87 -4.43
CA PRO A 53 -4.63 1.38 -5.45
C PRO A 53 -6.00 0.68 -5.42
N LEU A 54 -7.07 1.40 -5.77
CA LEU A 54 -8.44 0.92 -5.61
C LEU A 54 -8.72 -0.33 -6.46
N ASP A 55 -8.15 -0.38 -7.66
CA ASP A 55 -8.16 -1.54 -8.56
C ASP A 55 -7.54 -2.77 -7.88
N VAL A 56 -6.37 -2.63 -7.26
CA VAL A 56 -5.71 -3.71 -6.52
C VAL A 56 -6.55 -4.16 -5.32
N GLN A 57 -7.14 -3.23 -4.57
CA GLN A 57 -8.04 -3.56 -3.45
C GLN A 57 -9.23 -4.39 -3.93
N ASN A 58 -9.81 -4.03 -5.07
CA ASN A 58 -10.95 -4.73 -5.63
C ASN A 58 -10.58 -6.13 -6.12
N SER A 59 -9.44 -6.28 -6.80
CA SER A 59 -8.92 -7.59 -7.21
C SER A 59 -8.69 -8.53 -6.04
N ILE A 60 -8.17 -8.03 -4.92
CA ILE A 60 -7.99 -8.82 -3.69
C ILE A 60 -9.35 -9.23 -3.10
N LYS A 61 -10.35 -8.35 -3.10
CA LYS A 61 -11.69 -8.65 -2.58
C LYS A 61 -12.46 -9.64 -3.45
N SER A 62 -12.24 -9.62 -4.76
CA SER A 62 -12.87 -10.53 -5.72
C SER A 62 -12.13 -11.85 -5.87
N ALA A 63 -10.95 -12.00 -5.25
CA ALA A 63 -10.15 -13.21 -5.35
C ALA A 63 -10.86 -14.40 -4.70
N ASP A 64 -10.86 -15.55 -5.36
CA ASP A 64 -11.37 -16.78 -4.77
C ASP A 64 -10.41 -17.29 -3.68
N GLU A 65 -10.97 -17.55 -2.50
CA GLU A 65 -10.18 -17.96 -1.35
C GLU A 65 -9.57 -19.35 -1.55
N LYS A 66 -10.30 -20.29 -2.18
CA LYS A 66 -9.82 -21.66 -2.39
C LYS A 66 -8.65 -21.67 -3.38
N GLU A 67 -8.75 -20.90 -4.45
CA GLU A 67 -7.68 -20.72 -5.42
C GLU A 67 -6.42 -20.13 -4.74
N SER A 68 -6.61 -19.11 -3.91
CA SER A 68 -5.53 -18.47 -3.15
C SER A 68 -4.81 -19.44 -2.21
N ILE A 69 -5.58 -20.27 -1.47
CA ILE A 69 -5.03 -21.32 -0.61
C ILE A 69 -4.27 -22.37 -1.43
N GLY A 70 -4.83 -22.78 -2.58
CA GLY A 70 -4.20 -23.74 -3.48
C GLY A 70 -2.87 -23.23 -4.02
N PHE A 71 -2.83 -21.96 -4.46
CA PHE A 71 -1.62 -21.29 -4.90
C PHE A 71 -0.56 -21.24 -3.79
N TYR A 72 -0.95 -20.84 -2.58
CA TYR A 72 -0.05 -20.77 -1.43
C TYR A 72 0.59 -22.13 -1.11
N LYS A 73 -0.19 -23.22 -1.10
CA LYS A 73 0.35 -24.59 -0.90
C LYS A 73 1.40 -24.95 -1.94
N LYS A 74 1.14 -24.69 -3.22
CA LYS A 74 2.08 -24.94 -4.33
C LYS A 74 3.38 -24.14 -4.15
N MET A 75 3.27 -22.87 -3.77
CA MET A 75 4.44 -22.02 -3.54
C MET A 75 5.26 -22.50 -2.35
N LYS A 76 4.62 -22.94 -1.26
CA LYS A 76 5.29 -23.52 -0.09
C LYS A 76 6.11 -24.76 -0.44
N GLU A 77 5.56 -25.65 -1.27
CA GLU A 77 6.30 -26.83 -1.76
C GLU A 77 7.51 -26.44 -2.62
N LYS A 78 7.36 -25.46 -3.52
CA LYS A 78 8.47 -24.95 -4.34
C LYS A 78 9.57 -24.32 -3.48
N GLU A 79 9.20 -23.49 -2.50
CA GLU A 79 10.11 -22.90 -1.51
C GLU A 79 10.85 -23.98 -0.72
N TRP A 80 10.16 -25.04 -0.28
CA TRP A 80 10.79 -26.14 0.44
C TRP A 80 11.81 -26.88 -0.43
N LYS A 81 11.45 -27.19 -1.69
CA LYS A 81 12.38 -27.78 -2.65
C LYS A 81 13.60 -26.86 -2.85
N ARG A 82 13.39 -25.57 -3.09
CA ARG A 82 14.46 -24.56 -3.26
C ARG A 82 15.42 -24.58 -2.06
N LYS A 83 14.89 -24.51 -0.83
CA LYS A 83 15.71 -24.54 0.39
C LYS A 83 16.50 -25.84 0.49
N LYS A 84 15.86 -27.00 0.25
CA LYS A 84 16.53 -28.30 0.29
C LYS A 84 17.74 -28.38 -0.66
N TYR A 85 17.62 -27.82 -1.87
CA TYR A 85 18.75 -27.77 -2.81
C TYR A 85 19.83 -26.76 -2.41
N LEU A 86 19.48 -25.68 -1.72
CA LEU A 86 20.44 -24.67 -1.24
C LEU A 86 21.22 -25.12 0.00
N THR A 87 20.65 -25.96 0.86
CA THR A 87 21.35 -26.49 2.06
C THR A 87 22.16 -27.76 1.79
N GLN A 88 22.13 -28.30 0.57
CA GLN A 88 22.92 -29.47 0.16
C GLN A 88 24.24 -29.11 -0.55
N ALA A 89 24.60 -27.82 -0.63
CA ALA A 89 25.84 -27.30 -1.18
C ALA A 89 26.81 -26.86 -0.08
#